data_AF-A0A955C6I7-F1
#
_entry.id   AF-A0A955C6I7-F1
#
_cell.length_a   1.000
_cell.length_b   1.000
_cell.length_c   1.000
_cell.angle_alpha   90.00
_cell.angle_beta   90.00
_cell.angle_gamma   90.00
#
_symmetry.space_group_name_H-M   'P 1'
#
loop_
_entity.id
_entity.type
_entity.pdbx_description
1 polymer ?
#
loop_
_entity_poly.entity_id
_entity_poly.type
_entity_poly.pdbx_seq_one_letter_code
_entity_poly.pdbx_strand_id
1 'polypeptide(L)'
;DSILIDEARTPLIISGPAHDDVSKYKWADNIARMLVQKQQQITRETAERIKSWGDNPPEQYKLNPKFEDAMGRFRIDPRMLTEEEAEALGHKILYVAQLERKNVGLTHDGVQAAQDEAKIGSFYVGANMDRPHIIEQSLRAHVIYERDKDYVVQNREVIIVDEFTGRLMIGRQWSDGLHQAVEAKENVPVKEETQTMATITIQNFFKLYATRAGMTGTALTEADEFMKIYKLDVVSIPTNRPINRLDHNDKMFRHVGEKYKSIVEEIHDVHQKGRPADPFVLADVFKALKPIKQKLGEDTSRIDEAIKQFNNAEYGDKKVIQFMTEVYDDEMGDLATGRPVLVGTTSVENSEKISKLLDQTYGIEHEVLNAKNH
;
A
#
# COMPACT_ATOMS: atom_id res chain seq x y z
N ASP A 1 0.55 -17.16 12.38
CA ASP A 1 1.36 -16.59 11.29
C ASP A 1 0.59 -15.48 10.61
N SER A 2 -0.56 -15.70 9.98
CA SER A 2 -1.28 -14.65 9.24
C SER A 2 -1.53 -13.36 10.03
N ILE A 3 -2.08 -13.44 11.25
CA ILE A 3 -2.38 -12.23 12.03
C ILE A 3 -1.12 -11.67 12.72
N LEU A 4 -0.41 -12.52 13.46
CA LEU A 4 0.67 -12.08 14.36
C LEU A 4 2.00 -11.79 13.65
N ILE A 5 2.16 -12.22 12.40
CA ILE A 5 3.36 -12.01 11.57
C ILE A 5 2.99 -11.19 10.32
N ASP A 6 2.05 -11.67 9.49
CA ASP A 6 1.77 -11.00 8.20
C ASP A 6 1.03 -9.67 8.38
N GLU A 7 -0.10 -9.67 9.10
CA GLU A 7 -0.88 -8.45 9.34
C GLU A 7 -0.23 -7.51 10.35
N ALA A 8 0.69 -8.01 11.18
CA ALA A 8 1.38 -7.24 12.22
C ALA A 8 2.21 -6.06 11.69
N ARG A 9 2.42 -5.99 10.36
CA ARG A 9 3.07 -4.87 9.66
C ARG A 9 2.22 -3.60 9.63
N THR A 10 0.89 -3.72 9.78
CA THR A 10 -0.03 -2.58 9.73
C THR A 10 -0.64 -2.34 11.12
N PRO A 11 -0.54 -1.11 11.68
CA PRO A 11 -1.18 -0.80 12.95
C PRO A 11 -2.69 -0.67 12.82
N LEU A 12 -3.41 -0.90 13.92
CA LEU A 12 -4.82 -0.55 14.06
C LEU A 12 -4.92 0.93 14.35
N ILE A 13 -5.68 1.66 13.53
CA ILE A 13 -5.83 3.11 13.62
C ILE A 13 -7.32 3.45 13.73
N ILE A 14 -7.66 4.24 14.74
CA ILE A 14 -8.95 4.92 14.81
C ILE A 14 -8.69 6.37 14.46
N SER A 15 -9.24 6.79 13.33
CA SER A 15 -9.24 8.19 12.89
C SER A 15 -10.63 8.77 13.06
N GLY A 16 -10.69 10.05 13.35
CA GLY A 16 -11.95 10.79 13.38
C GLY A 16 -11.73 12.23 12.94
N PRO A 17 -12.83 12.98 12.76
CA PRO A 17 -12.73 14.40 12.51
C PRO A 17 -11.96 15.05 13.67
N ALA A 18 -10.99 15.88 13.34
CA ALA A 18 -10.48 16.84 14.28
C ALA A 18 -11.62 17.82 14.57
N HIS A 19 -12.01 17.97 15.84
CA HIS A 19 -12.86 19.09 16.26
C HIS A 19 -12.03 20.37 16.20
N ASP A 20 -11.69 20.74 14.97
CA ASP A 20 -10.79 21.82 14.66
C ASP A 20 -11.61 22.96 14.08
N ASP A 21 -11.32 24.17 14.53
CA ASP A 21 -12.01 25.34 14.02
C ASP A 21 -11.50 25.62 12.60
N VAL A 22 -12.24 25.12 11.61
CA VAL A 22 -11.95 25.29 10.18
C VAL A 22 -11.78 26.77 9.79
N SER A 23 -12.35 27.70 10.57
CA SER A 23 -12.18 29.14 10.35
C SER A 23 -10.72 29.58 10.46
N LYS A 24 -9.87 28.82 11.18
CA LYS A 24 -8.44 29.11 11.32
C LYS A 24 -7.69 29.10 10.00
N TYR A 25 -8.06 28.23 9.04
CA TYR A 25 -7.42 28.20 7.72
C TYR A 25 -7.79 29.43 6.90
N LYS A 26 -9.03 29.91 7.02
CA LYS A 26 -9.46 31.16 6.36
C LYS A 26 -8.77 32.38 6.97
N TRP A 27 -8.61 32.39 8.29
CA TRP A 27 -7.83 33.42 8.98
C TRP A 27 -6.35 33.41 8.54
N ALA A 28 -5.73 32.23 8.49
CA ALA A 28 -4.34 32.08 8.06
C ALA A 28 -4.15 32.39 6.57
N ASP A 29 -5.12 32.08 5.70
CA ASP A 29 -5.15 32.49 4.29
C ASP A 29 -5.07 34.01 4.14
N ASN A 30 -5.85 34.76 4.92
CA ASN A 30 -5.81 36.23 4.90
C ASN A 30 -4.43 36.78 5.28
N ILE A 31 -3.81 36.21 6.33
CA ILE A 31 -2.46 36.60 6.75
C ILE A 31 -1.43 36.23 5.69
N ALA A 32 -1.50 35.03 5.12
CA ALA A 32 -0.59 34.60 4.07
C ALA A 32 -0.69 35.50 2.83
N ARG A 33 -1.90 35.87 2.39
CA ARG A 33 -2.09 36.84 1.29
C ARG A 33 -1.46 38.19 1.60
N MET A 34 -1.66 38.70 2.81
CA MET A 34 -1.06 39.96 3.26
C MET A 34 0.47 39.88 3.25
N LEU A 35 1.06 38.80 3.78
CA LEU A 35 2.50 38.60 3.79
C LEU A 35 3.08 38.48 2.37
N VAL A 36 2.43 37.73 1.49
CA VAL A 36 2.82 37.61 0.08
C VAL A 36 2.74 38.98 -0.62
N GLN A 37 1.69 39.76 -0.40
CA GLN A 37 1.55 41.11 -0.96
C GLN A 37 2.64 42.07 -0.44
N LYS A 38 2.90 42.06 0.87
CA LYS A 38 3.98 42.87 1.47
C LYS A 38 5.34 42.45 0.93
N GLN A 39 5.60 41.15 0.82
CA GLN A 39 6.86 40.64 0.23
C GLN A 39 7.01 41.12 -1.22
N GLN A 40 5.96 41.06 -2.04
CA GLN A 40 5.98 41.56 -3.41
C GLN A 40 6.24 43.08 -3.49
N GLN A 41 5.76 43.86 -2.53
CA GLN A 41 6.07 45.30 -2.46
C GLN A 41 7.54 45.52 -2.11
N ILE A 42 8.05 44.85 -1.07
CA ILE A 42 9.45 44.97 -0.64
C ILE A 42 10.41 44.53 -1.77
N THR A 43 10.07 43.46 -2.48
CA THR A 43 10.83 42.99 -3.64
C THR A 43 10.84 44.01 -4.78
N ARG A 44 9.72 44.70 -5.04
CA ARG A 44 9.67 45.79 -6.04
C ARG A 44 10.54 46.98 -5.65
N GLU A 45 10.45 47.45 -4.41
CA GLU A 45 11.28 48.54 -3.88
C GLU A 45 12.78 48.19 -3.94
N THR A 46 13.11 46.94 -3.60
CA THR A 46 14.48 46.44 -3.68
C THR A 46 14.98 46.36 -5.13
N ALA A 47 14.13 45.90 -6.05
CA ALA A 47 14.48 45.84 -7.47
C ALA A 47 14.71 47.25 -8.07
N GLU A 48 13.89 48.23 -7.70
CA GLU A 48 14.08 49.64 -8.07
C GLU A 48 15.37 50.21 -7.49
N ARG A 49 15.67 49.91 -6.23
CA ARG A 49 16.93 50.28 -5.58
C ARG A 49 18.14 49.69 -6.30
N ILE A 50 18.12 48.39 -6.59
CA ILE A 50 19.21 47.71 -7.33
C ILE A 50 19.36 48.33 -8.73
N LYS A 51 18.24 48.64 -9.41
CA LYS A 51 18.27 49.30 -10.72
C LYS A 51 18.91 50.69 -10.67
N SER A 52 18.67 51.45 -9.59
CA SER A 52 19.25 52.79 -9.41
C SER A 52 20.78 52.78 -9.26
N TRP A 53 21.36 51.65 -8.83
CA TRP A 53 22.81 51.51 -8.67
C TRP A 53 23.55 51.36 -10.01
N GLY A 54 22.86 50.92 -11.08
CA GLY A 54 23.50 50.62 -12.36
C GLY A 54 24.68 49.65 -12.17
N ASP A 55 25.84 50.01 -12.71
CA ASP A 55 27.07 49.21 -12.61
C ASP A 55 27.87 49.47 -11.32
N ASN A 56 27.44 50.43 -10.48
CA ASN A 56 28.15 50.84 -9.28
C ASN A 56 27.29 50.74 -8.00
N PRO A 57 27.14 49.52 -7.45
CA PRO A 57 26.53 49.35 -6.15
C PRO A 57 27.37 50.04 -5.04
N PRO A 58 26.72 50.56 -3.97
CA PRO A 58 27.42 51.18 -2.85
C PRO A 58 28.44 50.24 -2.20
N GLU A 59 29.58 50.80 -1.78
CA GLU A 59 30.75 50.05 -1.29
C GLU A 59 30.43 49.18 -0.05
N GLN A 60 29.51 49.64 0.80
CA GLN A 60 29.04 48.90 1.98
C GLN A 60 28.45 47.51 1.66
N TYR A 61 27.81 47.35 0.49
CA TYR A 61 27.24 46.06 0.08
C TYR A 61 28.29 45.18 -0.61
N LYS A 62 29.21 45.80 -1.37
CA LYS A 62 30.32 45.10 -2.06
C LYS A 62 31.29 44.42 -1.09
N LEU A 63 31.40 44.93 0.15
CA LEU A 63 32.22 44.33 1.21
C LEU A 63 31.67 42.99 1.71
N ASN A 64 30.39 42.68 1.49
CA ASN A 64 29.79 41.42 1.91
C ASN A 64 30.13 40.31 0.90
N PRO A 65 30.78 39.20 1.32
CA PRO A 65 31.19 38.12 0.42
C PRO A 65 30.04 37.43 -0.31
N LYS A 66 28.80 37.55 0.18
CA LYS A 66 27.60 36.94 -0.43
C LYS A 66 26.87 37.86 -1.42
N PHE A 67 27.29 39.10 -1.56
CA PHE A 67 26.57 40.12 -2.34
C PHE A 67 26.37 39.72 -3.82
N GLU A 68 27.42 39.23 -4.48
CA GLU A 68 27.35 38.84 -5.90
C GLU A 68 26.43 37.62 -6.13
N ASP A 69 26.52 36.59 -5.29
CA ASP A 69 25.64 35.40 -5.38
C ASP A 69 24.19 35.77 -5.08
N ALA A 70 23.97 36.60 -4.06
CA ALA A 70 22.65 37.12 -3.72
C ALA A 70 22.04 37.94 -4.89
N MET A 71 22.82 38.82 -5.53
CA MET A 71 22.34 39.56 -6.71
C MET A 71 21.98 38.61 -7.86
N GLY A 72 22.80 37.58 -8.10
CA GLY A 72 22.54 36.56 -9.11
C GLY A 72 21.21 35.86 -8.88
N ARG A 73 20.98 35.35 -7.67
CA ARG A 73 19.72 34.66 -7.31
C ARG A 73 18.51 35.59 -7.32
N PHE A 74 18.65 36.81 -6.81
CA PHE A 74 17.56 37.80 -6.81
C PHE A 74 17.09 38.13 -8.24
N ARG A 75 18.00 38.16 -9.22
CA ARG A 75 17.65 38.40 -10.62
C ARG A 75 16.93 37.22 -11.28
N ILE A 76 17.22 35.99 -10.85
CA ILE A 76 16.57 34.79 -11.37
C ILE A 76 15.17 34.64 -10.75
N ASP A 77 15.13 34.55 -9.42
CA ASP A 77 13.90 34.47 -8.65
C ASP A 77 14.20 34.93 -7.21
N PRO A 78 13.67 36.10 -6.78
CA PRO A 78 13.84 36.60 -5.42
C PRO A 78 13.44 35.62 -4.32
N ARG A 79 12.55 34.65 -4.62
CA ARG A 79 12.11 33.63 -3.66
C ARG A 79 13.21 32.62 -3.30
N MET A 80 14.27 32.52 -4.09
CA MET A 80 15.39 31.60 -3.86
C MET A 80 16.43 32.13 -2.86
N LEU A 81 16.26 33.36 -2.36
CA LEU A 81 17.19 33.94 -1.40
C LEU A 81 17.09 33.29 -0.03
N THR A 82 18.24 33.04 0.57
CA THR A 82 18.36 32.76 2.01
C THR A 82 18.33 34.06 2.82
N GLU A 83 18.10 33.99 4.13
CA GLU A 83 18.14 35.16 5.02
C GLU A 83 19.47 35.92 4.93
N GLU A 84 20.59 35.21 4.94
CA GLU A 84 21.92 35.82 4.88
C GLU A 84 22.18 36.53 3.54
N GLU A 85 21.68 35.97 2.43
CA GLU A 85 21.80 36.59 1.10
C GLU A 85 20.87 37.80 0.96
N ALA A 86 19.67 37.73 1.52
CA ALA A 86 18.75 38.86 1.56
C ALA A 86 19.33 40.02 2.39
N GLU A 87 19.93 39.73 3.55
CA GLU A 87 20.63 40.72 4.37
C GLU A 87 21.81 41.35 3.62
N ALA A 88 22.59 40.55 2.89
CA ALA A 88 23.69 41.06 2.06
C ALA A 88 23.23 42.07 0.99
N LEU A 89 21.99 41.99 0.52
CA LEU A 89 21.38 42.95 -0.41
C LEU A 89 20.63 44.11 0.29
N GLY A 90 20.55 44.08 1.62
CA GLY A 90 19.62 44.91 2.39
C GLY A 90 18.16 44.67 2.00
N HIS A 91 17.83 43.48 1.48
CA HIS A 91 16.51 43.06 1.09
C HIS A 91 15.82 42.43 2.31
N LYS A 92 14.67 43.00 2.71
CA LYS A 92 13.89 42.43 3.80
C LYS A 92 13.07 41.25 3.29
N ILE A 93 13.14 40.10 3.96
CA ILE A 93 12.33 38.93 3.63
C ILE A 93 11.46 38.53 4.82
N LEU A 94 10.18 38.28 4.56
CA LEU A 94 9.18 37.87 5.55
C LEU A 94 9.09 36.35 5.68
N TYR A 95 9.50 35.61 4.66
CA TYR A 95 9.54 34.15 4.68
C TYR A 95 10.62 33.64 3.73
N VAL A 96 11.13 32.45 4.00
CA VAL A 96 12.10 31.74 3.14
C VAL A 96 11.40 30.58 2.46
N ALA A 97 11.47 30.52 1.13
CA ALA A 97 10.88 29.44 0.34
C ALA A 97 11.96 28.46 -0.13
N GLN A 98 11.90 27.22 0.36
CA GLN A 98 12.72 26.11 -0.10
C GLN A 98 11.97 25.34 -1.19
N LEU A 99 12.06 25.84 -2.43
CA LEU A 99 11.29 25.32 -3.57
C LEU A 99 11.50 23.82 -3.81
N GLU A 100 12.75 23.34 -3.75
CA GLU A 100 13.09 21.93 -3.97
C GLU A 100 12.50 21.01 -2.89
N ARG A 101 12.50 21.47 -1.63
CA ARG A 101 11.93 20.72 -0.50
C ARG A 101 10.43 20.94 -0.34
N LYS A 102 9.84 21.75 -1.22
CA LYS A 102 8.46 22.23 -1.14
C LYS A 102 8.10 22.73 0.27
N ASN A 103 8.96 23.53 0.89
CA ASN A 103 8.75 24.03 2.26
C ASN A 103 8.89 25.57 2.35
N VAL A 104 8.15 26.21 3.26
CA VAL A 104 8.28 27.63 3.58
C VAL A 104 8.40 27.80 5.09
N GLY A 105 9.33 28.63 5.54
CA GLY A 105 9.46 29.04 6.94
C GLY A 105 9.30 30.55 7.10
N LEU A 106 8.65 30.98 8.18
CA LEU A 106 8.57 32.40 8.53
C LEU A 106 9.91 32.90 9.07
N THR A 107 10.33 34.10 8.64
CA THR A 107 11.47 34.79 9.26
C THR A 107 11.02 35.56 10.50
N HIS A 108 11.97 36.05 11.30
CA HIS A 108 11.64 36.91 12.45
C HIS A 108 10.76 38.11 12.06
N ASP A 109 11.09 38.75 10.94
CA ASP A 109 10.31 39.87 10.39
C ASP A 109 8.93 39.46 9.89
N GLY A 110 8.79 38.26 9.34
CA GLY A 110 7.51 37.69 8.96
C GLY A 110 6.61 37.41 10.14
N VAL A 111 7.16 36.83 11.20
CA VAL A 111 6.44 36.59 12.45
C VAL A 111 5.94 37.92 13.04
N GLN A 112 6.80 38.95 13.08
CA GLN A 112 6.38 40.27 13.56
C GLN A 112 5.25 40.85 12.71
N ALA A 113 5.40 40.85 11.39
CA ALA A 113 4.39 41.36 10.46
C ALA A 113 3.06 40.59 10.55
N ALA A 114 3.11 39.28 10.79
CA ALA A 114 1.95 38.44 11.00
C ALA A 114 1.26 38.72 12.35
N GLN A 115 2.02 38.93 13.43
CA GLN A 115 1.47 39.27 14.75
C GLN A 115 0.76 40.63 14.73
N ASP A 116 1.35 41.62 14.06
CA ASP A 116 0.79 42.97 13.94
C ASP A 116 -0.57 42.95 13.21
N GLU A 117 -0.69 42.12 12.17
CA GLU A 117 -1.95 41.93 11.44
C GLU A 117 -2.96 41.11 12.22
N ALA A 118 -2.49 40.06 12.89
CA ALA A 118 -3.33 39.14 13.65
C ALA A 118 -4.00 39.80 14.86
N LYS A 119 -3.37 40.81 15.47
CA LYS A 119 -3.85 41.53 16.67
C LYS A 119 -4.14 40.62 17.88
N ILE A 120 -3.56 39.42 17.92
CA ILE A 120 -3.77 38.42 18.99
C ILE A 120 -2.62 38.32 20.00
N GLY A 121 -1.67 39.26 19.95
CA GLY A 121 -0.47 39.23 20.79
C GLY A 121 0.59 38.26 20.24
N SER A 122 1.46 37.74 21.11
CA SER A 122 2.57 36.87 20.68
C SER A 122 2.07 35.47 20.29
N PHE A 123 2.65 34.92 19.23
CA PHE A 123 2.39 33.54 18.80
C PHE A 123 3.03 32.49 19.71
N TYR A 124 4.03 32.85 20.51
CA TYR A 124 4.79 31.90 21.34
C TYR A 124 4.24 31.72 22.76
N VAL A 125 3.01 32.17 23.02
CA VAL A 125 2.40 32.13 24.35
C VAL A 125 1.01 31.49 24.31
N GLY A 126 0.78 30.52 25.19
CA GLY A 126 -0.55 29.97 25.48
C GLY A 126 -1.24 29.32 24.28
N ALA A 127 -2.48 29.72 24.03
CA ALA A 127 -3.36 29.14 23.00
C ALA A 127 -3.03 29.55 21.54
N ASN A 128 -1.95 30.32 21.33
CA ASN A 128 -1.55 30.79 19.99
C ASN A 128 -0.40 29.96 19.37
N MET A 129 0.11 28.93 20.05
CA MET A 129 1.29 28.17 19.63
C MET A 129 1.10 27.39 18.32
N ASP A 130 -0.13 27.11 17.93
CA ASP A 130 -0.49 26.46 16.67
C ASP A 130 -0.55 27.42 15.48
N ARG A 131 -0.60 28.74 15.74
CA ARG A 131 -0.78 29.78 14.70
C ARG A 131 0.38 29.85 13.70
N PRO A 132 1.67 29.79 14.12
CA PRO A 132 2.78 29.79 13.17
C PRO A 132 2.66 28.64 12.16
N HIS A 133 2.36 27.43 12.63
CA HIS A 133 2.20 26.25 11.79
C HIS A 133 1.15 26.46 10.70
N ILE A 134 -0.05 26.91 11.06
CA ILE A 134 -1.16 27.09 10.10
C ILE A 134 -0.85 28.23 9.11
N ILE A 135 -0.18 29.29 9.56
CA ILE A 135 0.29 30.37 8.67
C ILE A 135 1.35 29.85 7.69
N GLU A 136 2.29 29.03 8.14
CA GLU A 136 3.32 28.42 7.30
C GLU A 136 2.71 27.48 6.25
N GLN A 137 1.73 26.64 6.60
CA GLN A 137 1.01 25.82 5.63
C GLN A 137 0.23 26.68 4.62
N SER A 138 -0.34 27.80 5.07
CA SER A 138 -1.02 28.76 4.19
C SER A 138 -0.03 29.44 3.24
N LEU A 139 1.11 29.90 3.73
CA LEU A 139 2.18 30.44 2.89
C LEU A 139 2.71 29.40 1.90
N ARG A 140 2.89 28.16 2.34
CA ARG A 140 3.27 27.03 1.47
C ARG A 140 2.26 26.82 0.35
N ALA A 141 0.96 26.84 0.66
CA ALA A 141 -0.10 26.77 -0.34
C ALA A 141 -0.03 27.94 -1.36
N HIS A 142 0.29 29.16 -0.91
CA HIS A 142 0.39 30.34 -1.80
C HIS A 142 1.67 30.43 -2.62
N VAL A 143 2.81 30.06 -2.04
CA VAL A 143 4.14 30.33 -2.59
C VAL A 143 4.69 29.15 -3.39
N ILE A 144 4.35 27.92 -2.99
CA ILE A 144 4.95 26.68 -3.54
C ILE A 144 3.99 25.92 -4.46
N TYR A 145 2.72 25.81 -4.06
CA TYR A 145 1.75 24.99 -4.78
C TYR A 145 0.96 25.83 -5.79
N GLU A 146 0.99 25.43 -7.04
CA GLU A 146 0.37 26.13 -8.17
C GLU A 146 -0.85 25.37 -8.69
N ARG A 147 -1.93 26.12 -8.93
CA ARG A 147 -3.13 25.61 -9.58
C ARG A 147 -2.81 25.23 -11.03
N ASP A 148 -3.43 24.16 -11.50
CA ASP A 148 -3.24 23.53 -12.82
C ASP A 148 -1.85 22.90 -13.04
N LYS A 149 -1.04 22.80 -11.98
CA LYS A 149 0.25 22.11 -11.97
C LYS A 149 0.34 21.08 -10.85
N ASP A 150 0.22 21.52 -9.60
CA ASP A 150 0.27 20.63 -8.43
C ASP A 150 -1.12 20.13 -8.02
N TYR A 151 -2.18 20.89 -8.36
CA TYR A 151 -3.57 20.52 -8.11
C TYR A 151 -4.52 21.21 -9.09
N VAL A 152 -5.74 20.69 -9.17
CA VAL A 152 -6.87 21.31 -9.85
C VAL A 152 -8.04 21.47 -8.89
N VAL A 153 -8.93 22.41 -9.20
CA VAL A 153 -10.19 22.60 -8.46
C VAL A 153 -11.34 22.14 -9.35
N GLN A 154 -12.03 21.08 -8.95
CA GLN A 154 -13.19 20.53 -9.68
C GLN A 154 -14.33 20.27 -8.70
N ASN A 155 -15.57 20.55 -9.08
CA ASN A 155 -16.75 20.32 -8.24
C ASN A 155 -16.68 20.94 -6.83
N ARG A 156 -15.98 22.06 -6.68
CA ARG A 156 -15.66 22.68 -5.38
C ARG A 156 -14.89 21.71 -4.45
N GLU A 157 -13.92 20.99 -5.01
CA GLU A 157 -12.96 20.18 -4.28
C GLU A 157 -11.57 20.35 -4.90
N VAL A 158 -10.53 20.28 -4.07
CA VAL A 158 -9.14 20.28 -4.51
C VAL A 158 -8.70 18.85 -4.81
N ILE A 159 -8.21 18.61 -6.02
CA ILE A 159 -7.71 17.30 -6.45
C ILE A 159 -6.23 17.42 -6.79
N ILE A 160 -5.41 16.60 -6.15
CA ILE A 160 -3.95 16.60 -6.36
C ILE A 160 -3.63 16.04 -7.74
N VAL A 161 -2.71 16.68 -8.46
CA VAL A 161 -2.19 16.23 -9.74
C VAL A 161 -0.85 15.51 -9.51
N ASP A 162 -0.69 14.34 -10.10
CA ASP A 162 0.59 13.63 -10.12
C ASP A 162 1.58 14.36 -11.04
N GLU A 163 2.73 14.77 -10.49
CA GLU A 163 3.72 15.60 -11.19
C GLU A 163 4.35 14.91 -12.42
N PHE A 164 4.39 13.58 -12.46
CA PHE A 164 5.01 12.83 -13.56
C PHE A 164 4.02 12.48 -14.67
N THR A 165 2.78 12.20 -14.30
CA THR A 165 1.79 11.63 -15.23
C THR A 165 0.63 12.57 -15.54
N GLY A 166 0.46 13.66 -14.77
CA GLY A 166 -0.68 14.56 -14.86
C GLY A 166 -2.00 13.92 -14.42
N ARG A 167 -1.97 12.73 -13.82
CA ARG A 167 -3.17 12.01 -13.37
C ARG A 167 -3.78 12.68 -12.15
N LEU A 168 -5.11 12.72 -12.11
CA LEU A 168 -5.87 13.20 -10.96
C LEU A 168 -5.89 12.13 -9.87
N MET A 169 -5.32 12.43 -8.70
CA MET A 169 -5.28 11.53 -7.55
C MET A 169 -6.51 11.73 -6.66
N ILE A 170 -7.66 11.25 -7.13
CA ILE A 170 -8.94 11.33 -6.41
C ILE A 170 -8.86 10.59 -5.07
N GLY A 171 -9.33 11.24 -4.00
CA GLY A 171 -9.33 10.69 -2.64
C GLY A 171 -8.00 10.85 -1.89
N ARG A 172 -6.94 11.32 -2.55
CA ARG A 172 -5.67 11.65 -1.87
C ARG A 172 -5.70 13.10 -1.37
N GLN A 173 -5.28 13.29 -0.13
CA GLN A 173 -5.09 14.60 0.50
C GLN A 173 -3.64 14.79 0.92
N TRP A 174 -3.20 16.04 1.01
CA TRP A 174 -1.94 16.35 1.68
C TRP A 174 -2.16 16.36 3.19
N SER A 175 -1.18 15.88 3.93
CA SER A 175 -1.20 15.83 5.39
C SER A 175 -0.89 17.20 6.02
N ASP A 176 -1.04 17.27 7.35
CA ASP A 176 -0.51 18.37 8.17
C ASP A 176 -1.10 19.75 7.85
N GLY A 177 -2.39 19.78 7.52
CA GLY A 177 -3.15 21.01 7.24
C GLY A 177 -2.89 21.69 5.91
N LEU A 178 -1.99 21.15 5.08
CA LEU A 178 -1.70 21.71 3.76
C LEU A 178 -2.91 21.63 2.83
N HIS A 179 -3.67 20.53 2.85
CA HIS A 179 -4.84 20.39 1.99
C HIS A 179 -5.91 21.43 2.31
N GLN A 180 -6.18 21.62 3.60
CA GLN A 180 -7.10 22.63 4.12
C GLN A 180 -6.64 24.05 3.79
N ALA A 181 -5.33 24.31 3.85
CA ALA A 181 -4.74 25.59 3.43
C ALA A 181 -4.95 25.86 1.93
N VAL A 182 -4.80 24.85 1.07
CA VAL A 182 -5.07 24.99 -0.38
C VAL A 182 -6.57 25.16 -0.65
N GLU A 183 -7.44 24.44 0.06
CA GLU A 183 -8.89 24.63 -0.01
C GLU A 183 -9.27 26.07 0.38
N ALA A 184 -8.70 26.62 1.45
CA ALA A 184 -8.91 28.00 1.87
C ALA A 184 -8.39 29.01 0.83
N LYS A 185 -7.20 28.78 0.27
CA LYS A 185 -6.60 29.60 -0.81
C LYS A 185 -7.51 29.70 -2.03
N GLU A 186 -8.15 28.60 -2.42
CA GLU A 186 -9.04 28.54 -3.60
C GLU A 186 -10.50 28.88 -3.28
N ASN A 187 -10.79 29.29 -2.03
CA ASN A 187 -12.14 29.60 -1.54
C ASN A 187 -13.13 28.42 -1.74
N VAL A 188 -12.61 27.22 -1.55
CA VAL A 188 -13.32 25.94 -1.58
C VAL A 188 -13.80 25.59 -0.15
N PRO A 189 -14.91 24.86 0.04
CA PRO A 189 -15.30 24.38 1.36
C PRO A 189 -14.17 23.56 1.99
N VAL A 190 -13.60 24.07 3.09
CA VAL A 190 -12.50 23.42 3.77
C VAL A 190 -13.04 22.24 4.58
N LYS A 191 -12.45 21.07 4.38
CA LYS A 191 -12.83 19.84 5.10
C LYS A 191 -12.09 19.76 6.43
N GLU A 192 -12.75 19.24 7.46
CA GLU A 192 -12.08 18.96 8.74
C GLU A 192 -10.91 17.99 8.53
N GLU A 193 -9.78 18.25 9.19
CA GLU A 193 -8.66 17.30 9.20
C GLU A 193 -9.10 15.97 9.83
N THR A 194 -8.68 14.86 9.25
CA THR A 194 -8.77 13.57 9.94
C THR A 194 -7.56 13.42 10.85
N GLN A 195 -7.78 13.36 12.15
CA GLN A 195 -6.72 13.09 13.12
C GLN A 195 -6.76 11.63 13.57
N THR A 196 -5.58 11.06 13.84
CA THR A 196 -5.48 9.76 14.50
C THR A 196 -5.80 9.93 15.98
N MET A 197 -6.95 9.40 16.41
CA MET A 197 -7.39 9.46 17.80
C MET A 197 -6.75 8.35 18.66
N ALA A 198 -6.56 7.17 18.08
CA ALA A 198 -5.89 6.06 18.73
C ALA A 198 -5.12 5.22 17.72
N THR A 199 -3.97 4.70 18.13
CA THR A 199 -3.17 3.77 17.35
C THR A 199 -2.57 2.70 18.24
N ILE A 200 -2.61 1.45 17.79
CA ILE A 200 -1.93 0.33 18.44
C ILE A 200 -1.48 -0.69 17.39
N THR A 201 -0.27 -1.22 17.52
CA THR A 201 0.17 -2.33 16.66
C THR A 201 -0.50 -3.63 17.12
N ILE A 202 -0.76 -4.56 16.19
CA ILE A 202 -1.28 -5.90 16.53
C ILE A 202 -0.37 -6.57 17.58
N GLN A 203 0.95 -6.42 17.42
CA GLN A 203 1.95 -6.92 18.37
C GLN A 203 1.70 -6.42 19.81
N ASN A 204 1.53 -5.11 19.99
CA ASN A 204 1.33 -4.52 21.30
C ASN A 204 -0.07 -4.81 21.85
N PHE A 205 -1.09 -4.85 20.99
CA PHE A 205 -2.44 -5.22 21.37
C PHE A 205 -2.49 -6.63 21.97
N PHE A 206 -1.89 -7.63 21.31
CA PHE A 206 -1.86 -8.99 21.84
C PHE A 206 -1.00 -9.11 23.10
N LYS A 207 0.03 -8.29 23.28
CA LYS A 207 0.82 -8.26 24.54
C LYS A 207 0.01 -7.84 25.78
N LEU A 208 -1.15 -7.22 25.61
CA LEU A 208 -2.03 -6.86 26.73
C LEU A 208 -2.72 -8.07 27.38
N TYR A 209 -2.82 -9.20 26.68
CA TYR A 209 -3.46 -10.40 27.20
C TYR A 209 -2.57 -11.11 28.21
N ALA A 210 -3.13 -11.44 29.38
CA ALA A 210 -2.43 -12.17 30.43
C ALA A 210 -1.97 -13.57 29.98
N THR A 211 -2.75 -14.22 29.12
CA THR A 211 -2.43 -15.54 28.53
C THR A 211 -2.68 -15.50 27.04
N ARG A 212 -1.77 -16.08 26.27
CA ARG A 212 -1.80 -16.10 24.81
C ARG A 212 -1.50 -17.51 24.33
N ALA A 213 -2.29 -17.97 23.38
CA ALA A 213 -2.11 -19.23 22.67
C ALA A 213 -2.57 -19.03 21.22
N GLY A 214 -2.10 -19.87 20.31
CA GLY A 214 -2.49 -19.82 18.90
C GLY A 214 -2.33 -21.18 18.24
N MET A 215 -3.04 -21.37 17.13
CA MET A 215 -2.96 -22.57 16.31
C MET A 215 -2.80 -22.18 14.85
N THR A 216 -1.92 -22.87 14.13
CA THR A 216 -1.73 -22.72 12.68
C THR A 216 -1.00 -23.95 12.14
N GLY A 217 -1.11 -24.19 10.83
CA GLY A 217 -0.40 -25.28 10.16
C GLY A 217 1.07 -24.97 9.85
N THR A 218 1.49 -23.70 9.88
CA THR A 218 2.75 -23.25 9.28
C THR A 218 3.65 -22.41 10.21
N ALA A 219 3.42 -22.40 11.52
CA ALA A 219 4.19 -21.58 12.46
C ALA A 219 5.66 -21.97 12.63
N LEU A 220 6.08 -23.18 12.24
CA LEU A 220 7.42 -23.68 12.57
C LEU A 220 8.53 -22.85 11.89
N THR A 221 8.28 -22.28 10.72
CA THR A 221 9.24 -21.41 10.02
C THR A 221 9.43 -20.08 10.75
N GLU A 222 8.37 -19.56 11.38
CA GLU A 222 8.35 -18.28 12.08
C GLU A 222 8.56 -18.42 13.61
N ALA A 223 8.99 -19.59 14.08
CA ALA A 223 9.09 -19.91 15.51
C ALA A 223 10.00 -18.94 16.27
N ASP A 224 11.12 -18.54 15.66
CA ASP A 224 12.05 -17.58 16.23
C ASP A 224 11.41 -16.20 16.44
N GLU A 225 10.58 -15.76 15.51
CA GLU A 225 9.88 -14.48 15.60
C GLU A 225 8.79 -14.52 16.69
N PHE A 226 8.04 -15.62 16.76
CA PHE A 226 7.07 -15.86 17.83
C PHE A 226 7.71 -15.79 19.22
N MET A 227 8.86 -16.43 19.40
CA MET A 227 9.56 -16.43 20.68
C MET A 227 10.19 -15.06 21.00
N LYS A 228 10.75 -14.36 20.01
CA LYS A 228 11.33 -13.03 20.22
C LYS A 228 10.29 -11.99 20.59
N ILE A 229 9.19 -11.91 19.83
CA ILE A 229 8.20 -10.83 19.95
C ILE A 229 7.15 -11.13 21.01
N TYR A 230 6.63 -12.37 21.03
CA TYR A 230 5.45 -12.73 21.84
C TYR A 230 5.77 -13.66 23.01
N LYS A 231 6.99 -14.21 23.06
CA LYS A 231 7.39 -15.27 24.02
C LYS A 231 6.47 -16.49 23.90
N LEU A 232 6.14 -16.85 22.66
CA LEU A 232 5.32 -18.02 22.34
C LEU A 232 6.21 -19.12 21.75
N ASP A 233 6.16 -20.29 22.37
CA ASP A 233 6.79 -21.50 21.85
C ASP A 233 5.91 -22.11 20.76
N VAL A 234 6.55 -22.63 19.71
CA VAL A 234 5.88 -23.33 18.62
C VAL A 234 6.18 -24.82 18.74
N VAL A 235 5.12 -25.62 18.91
CA VAL A 235 5.22 -27.08 19.02
C VAL A 235 4.52 -27.71 17.81
N SER A 236 5.23 -28.57 17.08
CA SER A 236 4.65 -29.35 15.99
C SER A 236 3.91 -30.56 16.55
N ILE A 237 2.60 -30.62 16.30
CA ILE A 237 1.74 -31.75 16.69
C ILE A 237 1.67 -32.75 15.53
N PRO A 238 1.88 -34.05 15.77
CA PRO A 238 1.80 -35.05 14.71
C PRO A 238 0.39 -35.11 14.11
N THR A 239 0.31 -35.42 12.81
CA THR A 239 -0.97 -35.58 12.12
C THR A 239 -1.67 -36.87 12.54
N ASN A 240 -3.00 -36.86 12.57
CA ASN A 240 -3.80 -38.04 12.95
C ASN A 240 -3.61 -39.23 11.99
N ARG A 241 -3.34 -38.95 10.72
CA ARG A 241 -2.97 -39.93 9.70
C ARG A 241 -1.64 -39.53 9.07
N PRO A 242 -0.80 -40.48 8.61
CA PRO A 242 0.44 -40.09 7.97
C PRO A 242 0.19 -39.41 6.61
N ILE A 243 1.05 -38.48 6.22
CA ILE A 243 0.83 -37.62 5.06
C ILE A 243 1.21 -38.39 3.78
N ASN A 244 0.24 -38.56 2.87
CA ASN A 244 0.43 -39.21 1.56
C ASN A 244 0.36 -38.23 0.38
N ARG A 245 0.46 -36.93 0.66
CA ARG A 245 0.43 -35.89 -0.38
C ARG A 245 1.72 -35.95 -1.20
N LEU A 246 1.59 -36.07 -2.52
CA LEU A 246 2.71 -35.95 -3.45
C LEU A 246 2.91 -34.47 -3.79
N ASP A 247 3.99 -33.89 -3.28
CA ASP A 247 4.40 -32.53 -3.61
C ASP A 247 5.30 -32.57 -4.85
N HIS A 248 4.85 -31.91 -5.93
CA HIS A 248 5.60 -31.81 -7.18
C HIS A 248 6.51 -30.58 -7.16
N ASN A 249 7.60 -30.63 -7.93
CA ASN A 249 8.49 -29.48 -8.10
C ASN A 249 7.82 -28.35 -8.88
N ASP A 250 8.29 -27.12 -8.65
CA ASP A 250 7.83 -25.94 -9.38
C ASP A 250 8.13 -26.04 -10.88
N LYS A 251 7.13 -25.70 -11.71
CA LYS A 251 7.29 -25.54 -13.16
C LYS A 251 7.55 -24.08 -13.49
N MET A 252 8.75 -23.78 -13.99
CA MET A 252 9.13 -22.43 -14.42
C MET A 252 8.98 -22.26 -15.93
N PHE A 253 8.40 -21.13 -16.34
CA PHE A 253 8.16 -20.79 -17.75
C PHE A 253 8.88 -19.49 -18.10
N ARG A 254 9.35 -19.38 -19.34
CA ARG A 254 10.03 -18.17 -19.83
C ARG A 254 9.04 -17.02 -20.03
N HIS A 255 7.84 -17.33 -20.53
CA HIS A 255 6.81 -16.34 -20.81
C HIS A 255 5.54 -16.59 -20.00
N VAL A 256 4.88 -15.51 -19.60
CA VAL A 256 3.63 -15.56 -18.83
C VAL A 256 2.50 -16.24 -19.62
N GLY A 257 2.47 -16.06 -20.95
CA GLY A 257 1.49 -16.72 -21.82
C GLY A 257 1.62 -18.24 -21.82
N GLU A 258 2.85 -18.76 -21.91
CA GLU A 258 3.14 -20.20 -21.85
C GLU A 258 2.73 -20.81 -20.50
N LYS A 259 3.00 -20.08 -19.40
CA LYS A 259 2.56 -20.47 -18.06
C LYS A 259 1.05 -20.67 -18.00
N TYR A 260 0.27 -19.67 -18.44
CA TYR A 260 -1.19 -19.75 -18.41
C TYR A 260 -1.73 -20.88 -19.30
N LYS A 261 -1.15 -21.06 -20.48
CA LYS A 261 -1.54 -22.15 -21.38
C LYS A 261 -1.28 -23.51 -20.73
N SER A 262 -0.09 -23.72 -20.16
CA SER A 262 0.27 -24.97 -19.50
C SER A 262 -0.60 -25.26 -18.28
N ILE A 263 -1.02 -24.24 -17.51
CA ILE A 263 -1.95 -24.41 -16.38
C ILE A 263 -3.30 -24.92 -16.89
N VAL A 264 -3.85 -24.31 -17.94
CA VAL A 264 -5.15 -24.67 -18.50
C VAL A 264 -5.13 -26.08 -19.12
N GLU A 265 -4.06 -26.42 -19.85
CA GLU A 265 -3.84 -27.77 -20.38
C GLU A 265 -3.75 -28.81 -19.25
N GLU A 266 -3.02 -28.52 -18.17
CA GLU A 266 -2.89 -29.43 -17.03
C GLU A 266 -4.21 -29.61 -16.27
N ILE A 267 -4.97 -28.54 -16.07
CA ILE A 267 -6.31 -28.63 -15.45
C ILE A 267 -7.22 -29.50 -16.29
N HIS A 268 -7.23 -29.31 -17.62
CA HIS A 268 -8.04 -30.11 -18.53
C HIS A 268 -7.69 -31.59 -18.47
N ASP A 269 -6.40 -31.93 -18.58
CA ASP A 269 -5.91 -33.30 -18.49
C ASP A 269 -6.28 -33.98 -17.17
N VAL A 270 -6.13 -33.25 -16.07
CA VAL A 270 -6.42 -33.76 -14.72
C VAL A 270 -7.92 -33.92 -14.50
N HIS A 271 -8.71 -32.97 -14.99
CA HIS A 271 -10.17 -33.01 -14.91
C HIS A 271 -10.73 -34.18 -15.73
N GLN A 272 -10.23 -34.41 -16.95
CA GLN A 272 -10.66 -35.54 -17.79
C GLN A 272 -10.30 -36.91 -17.22
N LYS A 273 -9.12 -37.06 -16.62
CA LYS A 273 -8.65 -38.37 -16.13
C LYS A 273 -9.32 -38.83 -14.84
N GLY A 274 -10.01 -37.95 -14.11
CA GLY A 274 -10.88 -38.35 -13.00
C GLY A 274 -10.22 -39.10 -11.83
N ARG A 275 -8.90 -38.98 -11.64
CA ARG A 275 -8.14 -39.82 -10.70
C ARG A 275 -8.19 -39.30 -9.26
N PRO A 276 -8.57 -40.10 -8.26
CA PRO A 276 -8.21 -39.84 -6.87
C PRO A 276 -6.70 -40.00 -6.70
N ALA A 277 -6.02 -38.99 -6.15
CA ALA A 277 -4.58 -39.08 -5.87
C ALA A 277 -4.27 -39.79 -4.54
N ASP A 278 -5.30 -40.01 -3.71
CA ASP A 278 -5.16 -40.64 -2.40
C ASP A 278 -5.38 -42.16 -2.51
N PRO A 279 -4.38 -42.99 -2.16
CA PRO A 279 -4.49 -44.46 -2.14
C PRO A 279 -5.65 -44.97 -1.28
N PHE A 280 -6.01 -44.26 -0.20
CA PHE A 280 -7.16 -44.63 0.63
C PHE A 280 -8.48 -44.44 -0.11
N VAL A 281 -8.61 -43.34 -0.86
CA VAL A 281 -9.79 -43.09 -1.70
C VAL A 281 -9.84 -44.11 -2.83
N LEU A 282 -8.70 -44.45 -3.46
CA LEU A 282 -8.64 -45.52 -4.47
C LEU A 282 -9.09 -46.86 -3.90
N ALA A 283 -8.63 -47.23 -2.71
CA ALA A 283 -9.05 -48.47 -2.03
C ALA A 283 -10.55 -48.49 -1.76
N ASP A 284 -11.15 -47.36 -1.36
CA ASP A 284 -12.59 -47.27 -1.11
C ASP A 284 -13.41 -47.31 -2.40
N VAL A 285 -12.92 -46.70 -3.49
CA VAL A 285 -13.51 -46.86 -4.83
C VAL A 285 -13.48 -48.33 -5.25
N PHE A 286 -12.35 -49.02 -5.09
CA PHE A 286 -12.24 -50.45 -5.43
C PHE A 286 -13.19 -51.33 -4.63
N LYS A 287 -13.35 -51.07 -3.33
CA LYS A 287 -14.34 -51.79 -2.49
C LYS A 287 -15.78 -51.56 -2.96
N ALA A 288 -16.09 -50.37 -3.47
CA ALA A 288 -17.42 -50.05 -3.99
C ALA A 288 -17.65 -50.60 -5.42
N LEU A 289 -16.63 -50.59 -6.27
CA LEU A 289 -16.69 -51.02 -7.66
C LEU A 289 -16.76 -52.54 -7.80
N LYS A 290 -16.00 -53.27 -6.97
CA LYS A 290 -15.95 -54.74 -6.96
C LYS A 290 -17.33 -55.42 -6.97
N PRO A 291 -18.26 -55.16 -6.02
CA PRO A 291 -19.55 -55.83 -6.00
C PRO A 291 -20.44 -55.49 -7.21
N ILE A 292 -20.21 -54.36 -7.88
CA ILE A 292 -20.92 -53.98 -9.11
C ILE A 292 -20.42 -54.81 -10.28
N LYS A 293 -19.10 -54.89 -10.47
CA LYS A 293 -18.47 -55.69 -11.54
C LYS A 293 -18.75 -57.17 -11.42
N GLN A 294 -18.74 -57.71 -10.19
CA GLN A 294 -19.13 -59.10 -9.92
C GLN A 294 -20.57 -59.40 -10.34
N LYS A 295 -21.51 -58.45 -10.18
CA LYS A 295 -22.90 -58.60 -10.65
C LYS A 295 -23.03 -58.53 -12.17
N LEU A 296 -22.13 -57.82 -12.84
CA LEU A 296 -22.07 -57.71 -14.29
C LEU A 296 -21.35 -58.89 -14.96
N GLY A 297 -20.71 -59.77 -14.17
CA GLY A 297 -19.95 -60.92 -14.67
C GLY A 297 -18.56 -60.54 -15.21
N GLU A 298 -18.04 -59.37 -14.83
CA GLU A 298 -16.70 -58.90 -15.21
C GLU A 298 -15.61 -59.48 -14.30
N ASP A 299 -14.38 -59.57 -14.80
CA ASP A 299 -13.22 -60.02 -14.03
C ASP A 299 -12.83 -58.98 -12.97
N THR A 300 -12.72 -59.40 -11.70
CA THR A 300 -12.31 -58.52 -10.59
C THR A 300 -10.94 -58.89 -10.01
N SER A 301 -10.19 -59.78 -10.66
CA SER A 301 -8.92 -60.32 -10.12
C SER A 301 -7.88 -59.23 -9.84
N ARG A 302 -7.80 -58.21 -10.71
CA ARG A 302 -6.87 -57.08 -10.54
C ARG A 302 -7.27 -56.15 -9.41
N ILE A 303 -8.57 -55.93 -9.20
CA ILE A 303 -9.10 -55.16 -8.07
C ILE A 303 -8.77 -55.88 -6.75
N ASP A 304 -8.93 -57.20 -6.72
CA ASP A 304 -8.59 -58.01 -5.55
C ASP A 304 -7.10 -57.98 -5.22
N GLU A 305 -6.26 -58.04 -6.24
CA GLU A 305 -4.82 -57.90 -6.09
C GLU A 305 -4.43 -56.52 -5.57
N ALA A 306 -5.01 -55.44 -6.12
CA ALA A 306 -4.76 -54.07 -5.67
C ALA A 306 -5.13 -53.85 -4.20
N ILE A 307 -6.32 -54.31 -3.77
CA ILE A 307 -6.75 -54.22 -2.37
C ILE A 307 -5.83 -55.05 -1.45
N LYS A 308 -5.42 -56.25 -1.89
CA LYS A 308 -4.54 -57.12 -1.12
C LYS A 308 -3.15 -56.54 -0.96
N GLN A 309 -2.58 -55.97 -2.03
CA GLN A 309 -1.28 -55.30 -1.95
C GLN A 309 -1.37 -54.07 -1.05
N PHE A 310 -2.43 -53.25 -1.19
CA PHE A 310 -2.66 -52.09 -0.33
C PHE A 310 -2.72 -52.43 1.17
N ASN A 311 -3.46 -53.48 1.55
CA ASN A 311 -3.60 -53.88 2.95
C ASN A 311 -2.32 -54.47 3.56
N ASN A 312 -1.43 -55.03 2.74
CA ASN A 312 -0.21 -55.69 3.18
C ASN A 312 1.06 -54.83 3.01
N ALA A 313 0.95 -53.71 2.30
CA ALA A 313 2.06 -52.82 2.02
C ALA A 313 2.47 -52.00 3.25
N GLU A 314 3.75 -51.63 3.30
CA GLU A 314 4.17 -50.55 4.17
C GLU A 314 3.53 -49.23 3.69
N TYR A 315 3.19 -48.38 4.65
CA TYR A 315 2.49 -47.13 4.39
C TYR A 315 3.32 -46.24 3.44
N GLY A 316 2.73 -45.83 2.32
CA GLY A 316 3.39 -44.98 1.32
C GLY A 316 4.28 -45.71 0.32
N ASP A 317 4.18 -47.04 0.19
CA ASP A 317 4.89 -47.79 -0.85
C ASP A 317 4.48 -47.30 -2.25
N LYS A 318 5.40 -46.59 -2.91
CA LYS A 318 5.20 -45.98 -4.23
C LYS A 318 4.81 -47.02 -5.29
N LYS A 319 5.30 -48.25 -5.20
CA LYS A 319 4.98 -49.30 -6.19
C LYS A 319 3.53 -49.72 -6.08
N VAL A 320 3.03 -49.83 -4.85
CA VAL A 320 1.65 -50.21 -4.56
C VAL A 320 0.71 -49.10 -4.98
N ILE A 321 1.05 -47.84 -4.69
CA ILE A 321 0.28 -46.67 -5.15
C ILE A 321 0.23 -46.61 -6.68
N GLN A 322 1.35 -46.84 -7.35
CA GLN A 322 1.42 -46.87 -8.80
C GLN A 322 0.55 -48.00 -9.38
N PHE A 323 0.66 -49.21 -8.84
CA PHE A 323 -0.16 -50.33 -9.27
C PHE A 323 -1.66 -50.08 -9.07
N MET A 324 -2.05 -49.53 -7.92
CA MET A 324 -3.44 -49.12 -7.69
C MET A 324 -3.91 -48.06 -8.69
N THR A 325 -3.03 -47.15 -9.11
CA THR A 325 -3.38 -46.14 -10.11
C THR A 325 -3.61 -46.78 -11.48
N GLU A 326 -2.75 -47.71 -11.89
CA GLU A 326 -2.89 -48.47 -13.14
C GLU A 326 -4.19 -49.28 -13.15
N VAL A 327 -4.52 -49.96 -12.04
CA VAL A 327 -5.79 -50.69 -11.91
C VAL A 327 -6.98 -49.74 -11.99
N TYR A 328 -6.92 -48.55 -11.40
CA TYR A 328 -8.00 -47.57 -11.51
C TYR A 328 -8.24 -47.15 -12.96
N ASP A 329 -7.16 -46.83 -13.69
CA ASP A 329 -7.25 -46.42 -15.09
C ASP A 329 -7.89 -47.50 -15.97
N ASP A 330 -7.48 -48.75 -15.79
CA ASP A 330 -7.99 -49.89 -16.56
C ASP A 330 -9.46 -50.20 -16.22
N GLU A 331 -9.84 -50.09 -14.96
CA GLU A 331 -11.17 -50.51 -14.48
C GLU A 331 -12.25 -49.42 -14.67
N MET A 332 -11.86 -48.15 -14.54
CA MET A 332 -12.78 -47.02 -14.69
C MET A 332 -12.87 -46.55 -16.14
N GLY A 333 -11.77 -46.57 -16.92
CA GLY A 333 -11.79 -46.12 -18.32
C GLY A 333 -12.55 -44.79 -18.49
N ASP A 334 -13.60 -44.81 -19.31
CA ASP A 334 -14.46 -43.65 -19.59
C ASP A 334 -15.42 -43.27 -18.44
N LEU A 335 -15.56 -44.10 -17.40
CA LEU A 335 -16.38 -43.85 -16.21
C LEU A 335 -15.69 -42.95 -15.17
N ALA A 336 -14.41 -42.60 -15.37
CA ALA A 336 -13.67 -41.77 -14.45
C ALA A 336 -14.22 -40.33 -14.42
N THR A 337 -14.98 -39.99 -13.38
CA THR A 337 -15.49 -38.63 -13.20
C THR A 337 -14.50 -37.77 -12.42
N GLY A 338 -13.94 -36.73 -13.07
CA GLY A 338 -13.40 -35.48 -12.51
C GLY A 338 -12.54 -35.53 -11.23
N ARG A 339 -11.23 -35.22 -11.33
CA ARG A 339 -10.43 -34.87 -10.14
C ARG A 339 -10.69 -33.41 -9.75
N PRO A 340 -11.05 -33.10 -8.48
CA PRO A 340 -11.15 -31.73 -8.02
C PRO A 340 -9.79 -31.02 -8.08
N VAL A 341 -9.76 -29.80 -8.62
CA VAL A 341 -8.56 -28.99 -8.73
C VAL A 341 -8.79 -27.65 -8.05
N LEU A 342 -7.85 -27.25 -7.19
CA LEU A 342 -7.81 -25.92 -6.60
C LEU A 342 -6.70 -25.12 -7.30
N VAL A 343 -7.06 -23.98 -7.87
CA VAL A 343 -6.11 -23.06 -8.52
C VAL A 343 -5.94 -21.83 -7.64
N GLY A 344 -4.78 -21.72 -7.00
CA GLY A 344 -4.41 -20.54 -6.21
C GLY A 344 -3.82 -19.43 -7.08
N THR A 345 -4.36 -18.21 -6.97
CA THR A 345 -3.83 -17.02 -7.64
C THR A 345 -3.55 -15.90 -6.64
N THR A 346 -2.62 -15.01 -6.97
CA THR A 346 -2.23 -13.88 -6.11
C THR A 346 -3.06 -12.61 -6.29
N SER A 347 -3.91 -12.53 -7.31
CA SER A 347 -4.77 -11.38 -7.58
C SER A 347 -6.07 -11.79 -8.27
N VAL A 348 -7.12 -10.98 -8.07
CA VAL A 348 -8.44 -11.18 -8.70
C VAL A 348 -8.35 -11.14 -10.23
N GLU A 349 -7.53 -10.23 -10.77
CA GLU A 349 -7.32 -10.12 -12.23
C GLU A 349 -6.74 -11.42 -12.81
N ASN A 350 -5.79 -12.06 -12.11
CA ASN A 350 -5.23 -13.34 -12.54
C ASN A 350 -6.27 -14.46 -12.43
N SER A 351 -7.12 -14.46 -11.41
CA SER A 351 -8.24 -15.40 -11.28
C SER A 351 -9.20 -15.28 -12.47
N GLU A 352 -9.63 -14.06 -12.79
CA GLU A 352 -10.51 -13.78 -13.93
C GLU A 352 -9.88 -14.17 -15.28
N LYS A 353 -8.57 -13.96 -15.42
CA LYS A 353 -7.85 -14.35 -16.63
C LYS A 353 -7.82 -15.86 -16.82
N ILE A 354 -7.53 -16.63 -15.77
CA ILE A 354 -7.55 -18.10 -15.83
C ILE A 354 -8.97 -18.58 -16.11
N SER A 355 -9.96 -18.01 -15.42
CA SER A 355 -11.38 -18.33 -15.61
C SER A 355 -11.81 -18.18 -17.07
N LYS A 356 -11.53 -17.03 -17.69
CA LYS A 356 -11.81 -16.80 -19.12
C LYS A 356 -11.12 -17.81 -20.04
N LEU A 357 -9.88 -18.18 -19.75
CA LEU A 357 -9.15 -19.15 -20.56
C LEU A 357 -9.73 -20.56 -20.43
N LEU A 358 -10.15 -20.97 -19.23
CA LEU A 358 -10.82 -22.26 -19.01
C LEU A 358 -12.15 -22.34 -19.79
N ASP A 359 -12.96 -21.28 -19.72
CA ASP A 359 -14.24 -21.19 -20.45
C ASP A 359 -14.03 -21.23 -21.97
N GLN A 360 -13.10 -20.42 -22.48
CA GLN A 360 -12.89 -20.26 -23.92
C GLN A 360 -12.23 -21.48 -24.58
N THR A 361 -11.35 -22.19 -23.86
CA THR A 361 -10.53 -23.26 -24.45
C THR A 361 -11.22 -24.61 -24.37
N TYR A 362 -11.81 -24.93 -23.22
CA TYR A 362 -12.34 -26.25 -22.93
C TYR A 362 -13.75 -26.25 -22.33
N GLY A 363 -14.30 -25.09 -21.97
CA GLY A 363 -15.63 -24.98 -21.36
C GLY A 363 -15.75 -25.68 -20.01
N ILE A 364 -14.68 -25.67 -19.20
CA ILE A 364 -14.64 -26.39 -17.91
C ILE A 364 -15.43 -25.59 -16.87
N GLU A 365 -16.45 -26.21 -16.27
CA GLU A 365 -17.20 -25.60 -15.17
C GLU A 365 -16.30 -25.35 -13.95
N HIS A 366 -16.35 -24.14 -13.40
CA HIS A 366 -15.54 -23.74 -12.25
C HIS A 366 -16.18 -22.56 -11.49
N GLU A 367 -15.74 -22.36 -10.25
CA GLU A 367 -16.16 -21.23 -9.42
C GLU A 367 -14.96 -20.35 -9.07
N VAL A 368 -15.14 -19.03 -9.14
CA VAL A 368 -14.11 -18.05 -8.77
C VAL A 368 -14.42 -17.49 -7.39
N LEU A 369 -13.64 -17.93 -6.40
CA LEU A 369 -13.74 -17.45 -5.02
C LEU A 369 -12.94 -16.15 -4.84
N ASN A 370 -13.61 -15.03 -5.06
CA ASN A 370 -13.07 -13.72 -4.72
C ASN A 370 -13.32 -13.47 -3.24
N ALA A 371 -12.27 -13.17 -2.46
CA ALA A 371 -12.31 -12.92 -1.00
C ALA A 371 -13.12 -11.67 -0.56
N LYS A 372 -14.17 -11.32 -1.31
CA LYS A 372 -15.14 -10.24 -1.01
C LYS A 372 -16.35 -10.75 -0.24
N ASN A 373 -16.77 -11.99 -0.48
CA ASN A 373 -17.91 -12.63 0.19
C ASN A 373 -17.42 -13.90 0.88
N HIS A 374 -17.45 -13.91 2.21
CA HIS A 374 -17.04 -15.05 3.05
C HIS A 374 -18.23 -15.91 3.45
#